data_AF-A0A838VGB6-F1
#
_entry.id   AF-A0A838VGB6-F1
#
_cell.length_a   1.000
_cell.length_b   1.000
_cell.length_c   1.000
_cell.angle_alpha   90.00
_cell.angle_beta   90.00
_cell.angle_gamma   90.00
#
_symmetry.space_group_name_H-M   'P 1'
#
loop_
_entity.id
_entity.type
_entity.pdbx_description
1 polymer ?
#
loop_
_entity_poly.entity_id
_entity_poly.type
_entity_poly.pdbx_seq_one_letter_code
_entity_poly.pdbx_strand_id
1 'polypeptide(L)'
;LGNRPVLDEDLKSWTAPFVMANINTRNVHRSNMLLGFPYGRDFVYDEMVLTGPGEQGEANARKVMAANNKFSGVEVPKPGEGPSKEERENGMYDLLFVAVAPDGRQVRAAVTGDRDPGYGSTSKMISECAICLLRDTPEVAAGIWTPGAAMGDKLIKRLVDHAGLTFEVEK
;
A
#
# COMPACT_ATOMS: atom_id res chain seq x y z
N LEU A 1 -11.49 8.40 -5.49
CA LEU A 1 -11.00 8.51 -6.88
C LEU A 1 -11.13 7.16 -7.58
N GLY A 2 -11.10 7.15 -8.91
CA GLY A 2 -11.69 6.08 -9.73
C GLY A 2 -10.71 5.30 -10.60
N ASN A 3 -11.25 4.42 -11.44
CA ASN A 3 -10.49 3.58 -12.38
C ASN A 3 -9.97 4.34 -13.61
N ARG A 4 -9.58 5.61 -13.48
CA ARG A 4 -9.12 6.45 -14.60
C ARG A 4 -8.04 7.44 -14.19
N PRO A 5 -7.17 7.85 -15.14
CA PRO A 5 -6.26 8.97 -14.97
C PRO A 5 -7.00 10.24 -14.54
N VAL A 6 -6.46 10.95 -13.56
CA VAL A 6 -7.03 12.21 -13.06
C VAL A 6 -5.92 13.09 -12.48
N LEU A 7 -6.07 14.41 -12.62
CA LEU A 7 -5.22 15.38 -11.93
C LEU A 7 -5.62 15.43 -10.46
N ASP A 8 -4.67 15.14 -9.57
CA ASP A 8 -4.84 15.32 -8.14
C ASP A 8 -4.49 16.78 -7.79
N GLU A 9 -5.48 17.53 -7.31
CA GLU A 9 -5.33 18.96 -7.01
C GLU A 9 -4.55 19.22 -5.73
N ASP A 10 -4.51 18.28 -4.78
CA ASP A 10 -3.77 18.39 -3.52
C ASP A 10 -2.28 18.11 -3.72
N LEU A 11 -1.96 17.26 -4.69
CA LEU A 11 -0.60 16.86 -5.06
C LEU A 11 -0.06 17.56 -6.31
N LYS A 12 -0.91 18.32 -7.02
CA LYS A 12 -0.58 18.99 -8.29
C LYS A 12 0.09 18.05 -9.30
N SER A 13 -0.39 16.80 -9.34
CA SER A 13 0.21 15.72 -10.12
C SER A 13 -0.88 14.86 -10.74
N TRP A 14 -0.68 14.42 -11.98
CA TRP A 14 -1.52 13.40 -12.57
C TRP A 14 -1.34 12.08 -11.85
N THR A 15 -2.43 11.36 -11.69
CA THR A 15 -2.47 10.05 -11.06
C THR A 15 -3.09 9.03 -11.99
N ALA A 16 -2.69 7.76 -11.84
CA ALA A 16 -3.33 6.62 -12.49
C ALA A 16 -3.62 5.53 -11.45
N PRO A 17 -4.66 4.69 -11.64
CA PRO A 17 -4.96 3.62 -10.69
C PRO A 17 -3.75 2.72 -10.42
N PHE A 18 -3.50 2.34 -9.18
CA PHE A 18 -2.52 1.30 -8.88
C PHE A 18 -3.08 -0.09 -9.19
N VAL A 19 -2.26 -0.97 -9.77
CA VAL A 19 -2.73 -2.29 -10.27
C VAL A 19 -3.35 -3.17 -9.17
N MET A 20 -2.83 -3.09 -7.94
CA MET A 20 -3.33 -3.88 -6.80
C MET A 20 -4.45 -3.18 -6.01
N ALA A 21 -4.87 -1.96 -6.39
CA ALA A 21 -5.85 -1.18 -5.64
C ALA A 21 -7.16 -1.96 -5.40
N ASN A 22 -7.62 -2.72 -6.40
CA ASN A 22 -8.85 -3.53 -6.31
C ASN A 22 -8.81 -4.62 -5.23
N ILE A 23 -7.61 -5.05 -4.83
CA ILE A 23 -7.38 -6.05 -3.77
C ILE A 23 -7.15 -5.33 -2.44
N ASN A 24 -6.25 -4.34 -2.42
CA ASN A 24 -5.83 -3.66 -1.21
C ASN A 24 -6.96 -2.87 -0.55
N THR A 25 -7.78 -2.16 -1.33
CA THR A 25 -8.96 -1.43 -0.85
C THR A 25 -9.88 -2.32 -0.01
N ARG A 26 -10.11 -3.56 -0.42
CA ARG A 26 -10.93 -4.53 0.32
C ARG A 26 -10.30 -4.90 1.67
N ASN A 27 -8.98 -5.05 1.73
CA ASN A 27 -8.26 -5.33 2.97
C ASN A 27 -8.31 -4.13 3.94
N VAL A 28 -8.20 -2.90 3.42
CA VAL A 28 -8.32 -1.68 4.24
C VAL A 28 -9.73 -1.54 4.79
N HIS A 29 -10.77 -1.67 3.96
CA HIS A 29 -12.16 -1.65 4.42
C HIS A 29 -12.49 -2.78 5.39
N ARG A 30 -11.94 -4.00 5.17
CA ARG A 30 -12.07 -5.11 6.11
C ARG A 30 -11.43 -4.79 7.46
N SER A 31 -10.25 -4.15 7.47
CA SER A 31 -9.59 -3.71 8.69
C SER A 31 -10.43 -2.68 9.44
N ASN A 32 -10.96 -1.67 8.74
CA ASN A 32 -11.87 -0.69 9.31
C ASN A 32 -13.11 -1.36 9.93
N MET A 33 -13.73 -2.32 9.23
CA MET A 33 -14.86 -3.08 9.76
C MET A 33 -14.50 -3.89 11.01
N LEU A 34 -13.39 -4.63 10.99
CA LEU A 34 -12.95 -5.47 12.11
C LEU A 34 -12.62 -4.66 13.37
N LEU A 35 -12.17 -3.40 13.19
CA LEU A 35 -11.88 -2.46 14.27
C LEU A 35 -13.11 -1.66 14.75
N GLY A 36 -14.31 -1.93 14.21
CA GLY A 36 -15.53 -1.22 14.62
C GLY A 36 -15.75 0.13 13.94
N PHE A 37 -15.23 0.30 12.72
CA PHE A 37 -15.33 1.51 11.89
C PHE A 37 -14.68 2.78 12.50
N PRO A 38 -13.43 2.74 12.99
CA PRO A 38 -12.76 3.91 13.56
C PRO A 38 -12.63 5.08 12.57
N TYR A 39 -12.63 4.81 11.26
CA TYR A 39 -12.54 5.84 10.22
C TYR A 39 -13.91 6.24 9.64
N GLY A 40 -15.01 5.75 10.21
CA GLY A 40 -16.37 5.94 9.70
C GLY A 40 -16.80 4.83 8.71
N ARG A 41 -18.12 4.73 8.49
CA ARG A 41 -18.71 3.79 7.50
C ARG A 41 -18.71 4.36 6.08
N ASP A 42 -18.59 5.67 5.99
CA ASP A 42 -18.44 6.50 4.80
C ASP A 42 -16.96 6.72 4.42
N PHE A 43 -16.02 6.08 5.13
CA PHE A 43 -14.60 6.09 4.80
C PHE A 43 -14.37 5.71 3.34
N VAL A 44 -13.62 6.53 2.62
CA VAL A 44 -13.22 6.30 1.22
C VAL A 44 -11.71 6.08 1.18
N TYR A 45 -11.28 5.07 0.43
CA TYR A 45 -9.88 4.74 0.23
C TYR A 45 -9.63 4.38 -1.24
N ASP A 46 -8.53 4.87 -1.80
CA ASP A 46 -8.02 4.50 -3.11
C ASP A 46 -6.49 4.47 -3.11
N GLU A 47 -5.93 3.82 -4.13
CA GLU A 47 -4.49 3.72 -4.33
C GLU A 47 -4.16 4.11 -5.77
N MET A 48 -3.29 5.11 -5.90
CA MET A 48 -2.96 5.73 -7.16
C MET A 48 -1.44 5.86 -7.30
N VAL A 49 -0.97 5.84 -8.54
CA VAL A 49 0.43 6.10 -8.91
C VAL A 49 0.55 7.55 -9.34
N LEU A 50 1.44 8.31 -8.70
CA LEU A 50 1.80 9.67 -9.15
C LEU A 50 2.63 9.60 -10.42
N THR A 51 2.25 10.40 -11.42
CA THR A 51 2.83 10.34 -12.77
C THR A 51 3.43 11.68 -13.23
N GLY A 52 3.28 12.72 -12.41
CA GLY A 52 3.90 14.03 -12.57
C GLY A 52 2.91 15.14 -12.94
N PRO A 53 3.32 16.42 -12.90
CA PRO A 53 2.50 17.55 -13.30
C PRO A 53 2.37 17.68 -14.83
N GLY A 54 1.38 18.45 -15.27
CA GLY A 54 1.23 18.91 -16.66
C GLY A 54 0.94 17.81 -17.68
N GLU A 55 1.06 18.16 -18.97
CA GLU A 55 0.74 17.26 -20.09
C GLU A 55 1.60 15.99 -20.11
N GLN A 56 2.87 16.09 -19.68
CA GLN A 56 3.75 14.94 -19.58
C GLN A 56 3.29 13.95 -18.50
N GLY A 57 2.78 14.46 -17.37
CA GLY A 57 2.16 13.65 -16.34
C GLY A 57 0.93 12.93 -16.85
N GLU A 58 0.06 13.62 -17.58
CA GLU A 58 -1.13 13.01 -18.18
C GLU A 58 -0.77 11.86 -19.13
N ALA A 59 0.23 12.09 -19.99
CA ALA A 59 0.71 11.07 -20.92
C ALA A 59 1.27 9.84 -20.18
N ASN A 60 1.99 10.05 -19.07
CA ASN A 60 2.48 8.97 -18.22
C ASN A 60 1.34 8.21 -17.54
N ALA A 61 0.31 8.90 -17.04
CA ALA A 61 -0.88 8.28 -16.45
C ALA A 61 -1.61 7.34 -17.43
N ARG A 62 -1.73 7.75 -18.69
CA ARG A 62 -2.29 6.91 -19.75
C ARG A 62 -1.43 5.67 -20.03
N LYS A 63 -0.10 5.79 -19.98
CA LYS A 63 0.83 4.64 -20.13
C LYS A 63 0.71 3.65 -18.96
N VAL A 64 0.66 4.14 -17.72
CA VAL A 64 0.46 3.30 -16.53
C VAL A 64 -0.86 2.55 -16.63
N MET A 65 -1.95 3.22 -16.99
CA MET A 65 -3.25 2.58 -17.21
C MET A 65 -3.18 1.48 -18.28
N ALA A 66 -2.52 1.74 -19.41
CA ALA A 66 -2.35 0.74 -20.46
C ALA A 66 -1.53 -0.47 -19.98
N ALA A 67 -0.49 -0.26 -19.16
CA ALA A 67 0.31 -1.33 -18.57
C ALA A 67 -0.49 -2.16 -17.54
N ASN A 68 -1.30 -1.53 -16.70
CA ASN A 68 -2.14 -2.24 -15.73
C ASN A 68 -3.14 -3.17 -16.40
N ASN A 69 -3.73 -2.74 -17.53
CA ASN A 69 -4.64 -3.59 -18.31
C ASN A 69 -3.93 -4.84 -18.85
N LYS A 70 -2.62 -4.74 -19.16
CA LYS A 70 -1.83 -5.92 -19.53
C LYS A 70 -1.60 -6.84 -18.34
N PHE A 71 -1.33 -6.31 -17.15
CA PHE A 71 -1.17 -7.11 -15.92
C PHE A 71 -2.45 -7.86 -15.51
N SER A 72 -3.63 -7.37 -15.91
CA SER A 72 -4.90 -8.07 -15.71
C SER A 72 -5.15 -9.23 -16.70
N GLY A 73 -4.26 -9.45 -17.67
CA GLY A 73 -4.24 -10.61 -18.56
C GLY A 73 -2.89 -11.32 -18.54
N VAL A 74 -2.89 -12.64 -18.81
CA VAL A 74 -1.85 -13.59 -19.29
C VAL A 74 -0.32 -13.34 -19.07
N GLU A 75 0.20 -12.12 -18.94
CA GLU A 75 1.61 -11.75 -18.78
C GLU A 75 2.04 -11.47 -17.32
N VAL A 76 1.60 -12.32 -16.39
CA VAL A 76 2.17 -12.35 -15.03
C VAL A 76 3.34 -13.34 -15.00
N PRO A 77 4.47 -13.04 -14.32
CA PRO A 77 5.59 -13.97 -14.20
C PRO A 77 5.10 -15.35 -13.75
N LYS A 78 5.58 -16.42 -14.38
CA LYS A 78 5.19 -17.77 -13.97
C LYS A 78 5.74 -18.08 -12.58
N PRO A 79 5.13 -19.03 -11.85
CA PRO A 79 5.73 -19.52 -10.62
C PRO A 79 7.20 -19.89 -10.83
N GLY A 80 8.10 -19.24 -10.07
CA GLY A 80 9.55 -19.43 -10.18
C GLY A 80 10.30 -18.40 -11.02
N GLU A 81 9.62 -17.56 -11.80
CA GLU A 81 10.21 -16.47 -12.61
C GLU A 81 10.24 -15.12 -11.86
N GLY A 82 10.16 -15.15 -10.52
CA GLY A 82 10.23 -13.95 -9.70
C GLY A 82 11.54 -13.16 -9.91
N PRO A 83 11.62 -11.94 -9.36
CA PRO A 83 12.80 -11.09 -9.51
C PRO A 83 14.06 -11.81 -9.03
N SER A 84 15.16 -11.53 -9.71
CA SER A 84 16.49 -11.98 -9.36
C SER A 84 16.89 -11.56 -7.95
N LYS A 85 17.95 -12.15 -7.40
CA LYS A 85 18.47 -11.73 -6.09
C LYS A 85 18.84 -10.24 -6.07
N GLU A 86 19.49 -9.76 -7.12
CA GLU A 86 19.93 -8.38 -7.25
C GLU A 86 18.74 -7.40 -7.31
N GLU A 87 17.73 -7.70 -8.12
CA GLU A 87 16.50 -6.89 -8.18
C GLU A 87 15.80 -6.81 -6.82
N ARG A 88 15.80 -7.91 -6.07
CA ARG A 88 15.20 -7.93 -4.73
C ARG A 88 15.98 -7.11 -3.72
N GLU A 89 17.31 -7.20 -3.75
CA GLU A 89 18.21 -6.54 -2.80
C GLU A 89 18.32 -5.02 -3.05
N ASN A 90 18.24 -4.60 -4.31
CA ASN A 90 18.39 -3.20 -4.73
C ASN A 90 17.04 -2.50 -4.98
N GLY A 91 15.92 -3.22 -4.95
CA GLY A 91 14.59 -2.64 -5.06
C GLY A 91 14.22 -1.79 -3.84
N MET A 92 13.29 -0.87 -4.03
CA MET A 92 12.71 -0.05 -2.96
C MET A 92 11.30 0.39 -3.35
N TYR A 93 10.55 0.93 -2.40
CA TYR A 93 9.30 1.64 -2.67
C TYR A 93 9.12 2.79 -1.68
N ASP A 94 8.34 3.77 -2.13
CA ASP A 94 7.99 4.97 -1.38
C ASP A 94 6.50 5.25 -1.63
N LEU A 95 5.71 5.19 -0.56
CA LEU A 95 4.26 5.35 -0.58
C LEU A 95 3.88 6.59 0.18
N LEU A 96 3.16 7.50 -0.46
CA LEU A 96 2.52 8.64 0.17
C LEU A 96 1.06 8.34 0.46
N PHE A 97 0.68 8.39 1.74
CA PHE A 97 -0.70 8.39 2.18
C PHE A 97 -1.16 9.82 2.44
N VAL A 98 -2.28 10.21 1.84
CA VAL A 98 -2.94 11.50 2.08
C VAL A 98 -4.29 11.23 2.72
N ALA A 99 -4.43 11.57 3.99
CA ALA A 99 -5.69 11.46 4.72
C ALA A 99 -6.37 12.84 4.76
N VAL A 100 -7.62 12.91 4.31
CA VAL A 100 -8.42 14.14 4.29
C VAL A 100 -9.60 13.99 5.23
N ALA A 101 -9.70 14.87 6.22
CA ALA A 101 -10.82 14.92 7.15
C ALA A 101 -12.04 15.63 6.52
N PRO A 102 -13.27 15.41 7.04
CA PRO A 102 -14.48 16.06 6.51
C PRO A 102 -14.46 17.59 6.53
N ASP A 103 -13.66 18.18 7.41
CA ASP A 103 -13.45 19.63 7.52
C ASP A 103 -12.33 20.17 6.62
N GLY A 104 -11.74 19.31 5.77
CA GLY A 104 -10.68 19.65 4.83
C GLY A 104 -9.28 19.62 5.41
N ARG A 105 -9.10 19.32 6.71
CA ARG A 105 -7.75 19.10 7.28
C ARG A 105 -7.10 17.89 6.61
N GLN A 106 -5.79 17.98 6.39
CA GLN A 106 -5.02 16.90 5.79
C GLN A 106 -3.89 16.44 6.70
N VAL A 107 -3.60 15.14 6.66
CA VAL A 107 -2.39 14.53 7.22
C VAL A 107 -1.73 13.73 6.11
N ARG A 108 -0.41 13.85 6.00
CA ARG A 108 0.40 13.10 5.03
C ARG A 108 1.36 12.19 5.77
N ALA A 109 1.50 10.96 5.29
CA ALA A 109 2.44 10.00 5.85
C ALA A 109 3.16 9.25 4.74
N ALA A 110 4.46 9.09 4.89
CA ALA A 110 5.31 8.31 4.00
C ALA A 110 5.58 6.92 4.60
N VAL A 111 5.52 5.89 3.76
CA VAL A 111 5.96 4.54 4.09
C VAL A 111 6.97 4.10 3.05
N THR A 112 8.20 3.80 3.50
CA THR A 112 9.26 3.31 2.60
C THR A 112 9.67 1.89 2.96
N GLY A 113 10.25 1.19 2.00
CA GLY A 113 10.88 -0.11 2.22
C GLY A 113 12.18 -0.27 1.44
N ASP A 114 13.13 -0.95 2.07
CA ASP A 114 14.51 -1.14 1.61
C ASP A 114 14.72 -2.30 0.63
N ARG A 115 13.64 -2.93 0.14
CA ARG A 115 13.65 -4.08 -0.77
C ARG A 115 12.53 -3.95 -1.78
N ASP A 116 12.61 -4.74 -2.85
CA ASP A 116 11.53 -4.78 -3.83
C ASP A 116 10.16 -5.09 -3.16
N PRO A 117 9.07 -4.45 -3.59
CA PRO A 117 7.77 -4.60 -2.96
C PRO A 117 7.15 -5.99 -3.18
N GLY A 118 7.54 -6.71 -4.24
CA GLY A 118 6.89 -7.95 -4.65
C GLY A 118 7.33 -9.19 -3.86
N TYR A 119 8.63 -9.33 -3.58
CA TYR A 119 9.20 -10.53 -2.97
C TYR A 119 10.05 -10.21 -1.75
N GLY A 120 11.06 -9.35 -1.89
CA GLY A 120 12.02 -9.05 -0.83
C GLY A 120 11.36 -8.45 0.40
N SER A 121 10.62 -7.35 0.23
CA SER A 121 9.93 -6.71 1.35
C SER A 121 8.73 -7.55 1.83
N THR A 122 7.94 -8.10 0.92
CA THR A 122 6.77 -8.93 1.26
C THR A 122 7.14 -10.17 2.09
N SER A 123 8.26 -10.84 1.78
CA SER A 123 8.74 -12.00 2.56
C SER A 123 9.18 -11.60 3.98
N LYS A 124 9.74 -10.40 4.16
CA LYS A 124 10.05 -9.84 5.48
C LYS A 124 8.75 -9.54 6.23
N MET A 125 7.79 -8.86 5.59
CA MET A 125 6.49 -8.53 6.21
C MET A 125 5.71 -9.75 6.69
N ILE A 126 5.59 -10.80 5.87
CA ILE A 126 4.82 -12.00 6.24
C ILE A 126 5.49 -12.75 7.40
N SER A 127 6.82 -12.77 7.45
CA SER A 127 7.58 -13.36 8.54
C SER A 127 7.36 -12.57 9.84
N GLU A 128 7.43 -11.25 9.79
CA GLU A 128 7.16 -10.40 10.96
C GLU A 128 5.69 -10.46 11.40
N CYS A 129 4.73 -10.64 10.49
CA CYS A 129 3.33 -10.91 10.84
C CYS A 129 3.20 -12.19 11.67
N ALA A 130 3.86 -13.28 11.25
CA ALA A 130 3.81 -14.55 11.97
C ALA A 130 4.42 -14.44 13.38
N ILE A 131 5.54 -13.73 13.50
CA ILE A 131 6.19 -13.52 14.80
C ILE A 131 5.35 -12.60 15.69
N CYS A 132 4.79 -11.52 15.13
CA CYS A 132 3.92 -10.60 15.86
C CYS A 132 2.70 -11.32 16.42
N LEU A 133 2.04 -12.13 15.58
CA LEU A 133 0.86 -12.89 15.97
C LEU A 133 1.14 -13.83 17.15
N LEU A 134 2.31 -14.47 17.13
CA LEU A 134 2.71 -15.44 18.17
C LEU A 134 3.18 -14.77 19.47
N ARG A 135 3.95 -13.68 19.37
CA ARG A 135 4.69 -13.12 20.51
C ARG A 135 4.08 -11.87 21.09
N ASP A 136 3.50 -11.03 20.24
CA ASP A 136 3.17 -9.65 20.60
C ASP A 136 1.65 -9.46 20.74
N THR A 137 0.82 -10.34 20.19
CA THR A 137 -0.65 -10.21 20.21
C THR A 137 -1.38 -11.40 20.84
N PRO A 138 -1.05 -11.83 22.08
CA PRO A 138 -1.76 -12.93 22.74
C PRO A 138 -3.26 -12.66 22.97
N GLU A 139 -3.68 -11.39 22.92
CA GLU A 139 -5.06 -10.95 23.06
C GLU A 139 -5.92 -11.15 21.80
N VAL A 140 -5.31 -11.42 20.64
CA VAL A 140 -6.06 -11.60 19.39
C VAL A 140 -6.83 -12.90 19.43
N ALA A 141 -8.16 -12.78 19.36
CA ALA A 141 -9.05 -13.94 19.33
C ALA A 141 -8.87 -14.78 18.06
N ALA A 142 -9.21 -16.07 18.16
CA ALA A 142 -9.22 -16.96 16.99
C ALA A 142 -10.17 -16.43 15.90
N GLY A 143 -9.73 -16.51 14.63
CA GLY A 143 -10.54 -16.05 13.50
C GLY A 143 -9.69 -15.63 12.29
N ILE A 144 -10.36 -15.01 11.32
CA ILE A 144 -9.73 -14.51 10.08
C ILE A 144 -9.59 -12.99 10.16
N TRP A 145 -8.38 -12.54 10.42
CA TRP A 145 -8.03 -11.14 10.62
C TRP A 145 -7.21 -10.57 9.46
N THR A 146 -7.22 -9.25 9.34
CA THR A 146 -6.19 -8.51 8.59
C THR A 146 -5.03 -8.16 9.53
N PRO A 147 -3.80 -7.98 9.03
CA PRO A 147 -2.67 -7.55 9.87
C PRO A 147 -2.94 -6.22 10.58
N GLY A 148 -3.58 -5.27 9.89
CA GLY A 148 -3.94 -3.98 10.47
C GLY A 148 -4.90 -4.08 11.64
N ALA A 149 -5.87 -5.01 11.60
CA ALA A 149 -6.83 -5.19 12.69
C ALA A 149 -6.33 -6.07 13.84
N ALA A 150 -5.50 -7.07 13.55
CA ALA A 150 -4.96 -7.96 14.59
C ALA A 150 -3.72 -7.40 15.29
N MET A 151 -2.84 -6.72 14.57
CA MET A 151 -1.48 -6.42 15.04
C MET A 151 -1.18 -4.94 15.16
N GLY A 152 -1.76 -4.11 14.28
CA GLY A 152 -1.67 -2.64 14.34
C GLY A 152 -0.26 -2.11 14.59
N ASP A 153 -0.12 -1.23 15.57
CA ASP A 153 1.14 -0.58 15.95
C ASP A 153 2.24 -1.57 16.36
N LYS A 154 1.87 -2.73 16.90
CA LYS A 154 2.85 -3.77 17.26
C LYS A 154 3.56 -4.29 16.01
N LEU A 155 2.82 -4.50 14.92
CA LEU A 155 3.43 -4.90 13.65
C LEU A 155 4.24 -3.76 13.04
N ILE A 156 3.75 -2.51 13.09
CA ILE A 156 4.52 -1.34 12.61
C ILE A 156 5.90 -1.30 13.29
N LYS A 157 5.93 -1.44 14.62
CA LYS A 157 7.19 -1.47 15.37
C LYS A 157 8.13 -2.58 14.87
N ARG A 158 7.64 -3.81 14.69
CA ARG A 158 8.45 -4.92 14.17
C ARG A 158 8.99 -4.65 12.77
N LEU A 159 8.15 -4.08 11.90
CA LEU A 159 8.53 -3.81 10.52
C LEU A 159 9.66 -2.76 10.45
N VAL A 160 9.63 -1.77 11.34
CA VAL A 160 10.72 -0.81 11.51
C VAL A 160 11.97 -1.49 12.05
N ASP A 161 11.84 -2.22 13.16
CA ASP A 161 13.00 -2.78 13.87
C ASP A 161 13.70 -3.93 13.11
N HIS A 162 12.97 -4.67 12.27
CA HIS A 162 13.43 -5.94 11.71
C HIS A 162 13.20 -6.10 10.20
N ALA A 163 12.31 -5.30 9.61
CA ALA A 163 11.96 -5.44 8.20
C ALA A 163 12.39 -4.26 7.32
N GLY A 164 13.13 -3.28 7.84
CA GLY A 164 13.68 -2.18 7.03
C GLY A 164 12.61 -1.29 6.40
N LEU A 165 11.43 -1.21 7.02
CA LEU A 165 10.40 -0.24 6.64
C LEU A 165 10.51 1.01 7.49
N THR A 166 10.05 2.14 6.96
CA THR A 166 9.82 3.37 7.73
C THR A 166 8.36 3.78 7.67
N PHE A 167 7.90 4.48 8.71
CA PHE A 167 6.57 5.07 8.79
C PHE A 167 6.73 6.46 9.37
N GLU A 168 6.55 7.49 8.56
CA GLU A 168 6.83 8.86 8.95
C GLU A 168 5.68 9.78 8.59
N VAL A 169 5.34 10.71 9.48
CA VAL A 169 4.40 11.79 9.17
C VAL A 169 5.18 12.89 8.45
N GLU A 170 4.75 13.25 7.24
CA GLU A 170 5.37 14.34 6.49
C GLU A 170 5.07 15.68 7.18
N LYS A 171 6.04 16.60 7.13
CA LYS A 171 5.96 17.92 7.75
C LYS A 171 5.38 18.98 6.81
#